data_AF-A0A800EA83-F1
#
_entry.id   AF-A0A800EA83-F1
#
_cell.length_a   1.000
_cell.length_b   1.000
_cell.length_c   1.000
_cell.angle_alpha   90.00
_cell.angle_beta   90.00
_cell.angle_gamma   90.00
#
_symmetry.space_group_name_H-M   'P 1'
#
loop_
_entity.id
_entity.type
_entity.pdbx_description
1 polymer ?
#
loop_
_entity_poly.entity_id
_entity_poly.type
_entity_poly.pdbx_seq_one_letter_code
_entity_poly.pdbx_strand_id
1 'polypeptide(L)'
;MVKTKPFKTENITNYLVQKKDLLAEKSLQIARLANGNLNTALQLSQTEIKEETHLKEFQSWMQICYKANLKELAKWTDEIAKNGRENQKEFLQYSLKLIRDCLLVNTLNESLLKTDKEETIFVRNFAPFIHGENSVSIFEKTEKAIKNIERNANPKILFYELSLQMMRLLKVKRKLAN
;
A
#
# COMPACT_ATOMS: atom_id res chain seq x y z
N MET A 1 -15.52 -4.25 -34.05
CA MET A 1 -15.79 -4.03 -32.61
C MET A 1 -17.21 -4.47 -32.31
N VAL A 2 -17.40 -5.53 -31.52
CA VAL A 2 -18.73 -5.96 -31.07
C VAL A 2 -19.18 -5.00 -29.97
N LYS A 3 -20.22 -4.19 -30.21
CA LYS A 3 -20.83 -3.34 -29.20
C LYS A 3 -21.71 -4.21 -28.30
N THR A 4 -21.18 -4.62 -27.15
CA THR A 4 -21.96 -5.26 -26.10
C THR A 4 -22.77 -4.20 -25.35
N LYS A 5 -24.02 -4.51 -24.99
CA LYS A 5 -24.84 -3.61 -24.17
C LYS A 5 -24.14 -3.40 -22.80
N PRO A 6 -24.07 -2.16 -22.28
CA PRO A 6 -23.49 -1.91 -20.97
C PRO A 6 -24.30 -2.62 -19.89
N PHE A 7 -23.60 -3.23 -18.93
CA PHE A 7 -24.25 -3.83 -17.78
C PHE A 7 -24.78 -2.75 -16.84
N LYS A 8 -25.92 -3.02 -16.19
CA LYS A 8 -26.41 -2.15 -15.12
C LYS A 8 -25.42 -2.15 -13.96
N THR A 9 -25.25 -1.01 -13.30
CA THR A 9 -24.39 -0.85 -12.13
C THR A 9 -24.72 -1.88 -11.05
N GLU A 10 -26.00 -2.10 -10.76
CA GLU A 10 -26.48 -3.11 -9.80
C GLU A 10 -25.98 -4.52 -10.11
N ASN A 11 -25.97 -4.92 -11.38
CA ASN A 11 -25.52 -6.25 -11.81
C ASN A 11 -24.02 -6.40 -11.61
N ILE A 12 -23.24 -5.37 -11.93
CA ILE A 12 -21.79 -5.37 -11.69
C ILE A 12 -21.50 -5.41 -10.19
N THR A 13 -22.18 -4.57 -9.39
CA THR A 13 -22.03 -4.55 -7.93
C THR A 13 -22.29 -5.93 -7.32
N ASN A 14 -23.43 -6.55 -7.65
CA ASN A 14 -23.78 -7.88 -7.12
C ASN A 14 -22.78 -8.95 -7.54
N TYR A 15 -22.29 -8.88 -8.78
CA TYR A 15 -21.27 -9.79 -9.27
C TYR A 15 -19.96 -9.65 -8.47
N LEU A 16 -19.51 -8.42 -8.21
CA LEU A 16 -18.28 -8.16 -7.46
C LEU A 16 -18.41 -8.62 -6.00
N VAL A 17 -19.54 -8.35 -5.34
CA VAL A 17 -19.79 -8.84 -3.98
C VAL A 17 -19.77 -10.38 -3.94
N GLN A 18 -20.49 -11.06 -4.83
CA GLN A 18 -20.65 -12.50 -4.77
C GLN A 18 -19.44 -13.30 -5.29
N LYS A 19 -18.72 -12.77 -6.29
CA LYS A 19 -17.65 -13.52 -6.98
C LYS A 19 -16.25 -13.03 -6.65
N LYS A 20 -16.11 -11.82 -6.10
CA LYS A 20 -14.83 -11.23 -5.71
C LYS A 20 -14.72 -10.98 -4.21
N ASP A 21 -15.79 -11.26 -3.44
CA ASP A 21 -15.84 -11.10 -1.99
C ASP A 21 -15.50 -9.66 -1.53
N LEU A 22 -15.81 -8.68 -2.39
CA LEU A 22 -15.59 -7.28 -2.09
C LEU A 22 -16.76 -6.70 -1.29
N LEU A 23 -16.45 -5.74 -0.40
CA LEU A 23 -17.46 -4.99 0.33
C LEU A 23 -18.44 -4.30 -0.64
N ALA A 24 -19.71 -4.22 -0.24
CA ALA A 24 -20.77 -3.65 -1.07
C ALA A 24 -20.50 -2.19 -1.47
N GLU A 25 -19.94 -1.39 -0.55
CA GLU A 25 -19.56 0.01 -0.80
C GLU A 25 -18.48 0.11 -1.90
N LYS A 26 -17.41 -0.70 -1.79
CA LYS A 26 -16.32 -0.76 -2.79
C LYS A 26 -16.80 -1.30 -4.14
N SER A 27 -17.60 -2.36 -4.12
CA SER A 27 -18.21 -2.95 -5.32
C SER A 27 -19.06 -1.92 -6.07
N LEU A 28 -19.82 -1.09 -5.36
CA LEU A 28 -20.62 -0.01 -5.95
C LEU A 28 -19.75 1.10 -6.55
N GLN A 29 -18.67 1.50 -5.87
CA GLN A 29 -17.72 2.49 -6.39
C GLN A 29 -17.07 1.99 -7.69
N ILE A 30 -16.56 0.75 -7.69
CA ILE A 30 -15.97 0.13 -8.88
C ILE A 30 -17.00 0.03 -10.02
N ALA A 31 -18.24 -0.40 -9.72
CA ALA A 31 -19.29 -0.51 -10.72
C ALA A 31 -19.66 0.85 -11.35
N ARG A 32 -19.61 1.94 -10.57
CA ARG A 32 -19.79 3.32 -11.07
C ARG A 32 -18.62 3.75 -11.95
N LEU A 33 -17.38 3.54 -11.51
CA LEU A 33 -16.18 3.87 -12.28
C LEU A 33 -16.09 3.11 -13.61
N ALA A 34 -16.55 1.86 -13.61
CA ALA A 34 -16.55 1.00 -14.78
C ALA A 34 -17.58 1.41 -15.86
N ASN A 35 -18.56 2.26 -15.54
CA ASN A 35 -19.57 2.77 -16.47
C ASN A 35 -20.20 1.67 -17.37
N GLY A 36 -20.56 0.54 -16.76
CA GLY A 36 -21.19 -0.59 -17.46
C GLY A 36 -20.25 -1.52 -18.22
N ASN A 37 -18.94 -1.27 -18.19
CA ASN A 37 -17.91 -2.16 -18.75
C ASN A 37 -17.43 -3.18 -17.70
N LEU A 38 -17.85 -4.44 -17.85
CA LEU A 38 -17.48 -5.51 -16.91
C LEU A 38 -15.97 -5.79 -16.88
N ASN A 39 -15.26 -5.68 -18.01
CA ASN A 39 -13.80 -5.89 -18.03
C ASN A 39 -13.08 -4.82 -17.22
N THR A 40 -13.50 -3.56 -17.35
CA THR A 40 -12.97 -2.46 -16.53
C THR A 40 -13.29 -2.69 -15.05
N ALA A 41 -14.51 -3.09 -14.71
CA ALA A 41 -14.89 -3.43 -13.34
C ALA A 41 -14.01 -4.56 -12.76
N LEU A 42 -13.74 -5.59 -13.55
CA LEU A 42 -12.87 -6.70 -13.16
C LEU A 42 -11.42 -6.25 -12.93
N GLN A 43 -10.87 -5.43 -13.82
CA GLN A 43 -9.52 -4.87 -13.65
C GLN A 43 -9.42 -4.02 -12.38
N LEU A 44 -10.37 -3.10 -12.18
CA LEU A 44 -10.43 -2.27 -10.98
C LEU A 44 -10.58 -3.13 -9.71
N SER A 45 -11.38 -4.19 -9.75
CA SER A 45 -11.51 -5.12 -8.61
C SER A 45 -10.22 -5.86 -8.28
N GLN A 46 -9.42 -6.21 -9.29
CA GLN A 46 -8.12 -6.85 -9.08
C GLN A 46 -7.12 -5.88 -8.45
N THR A 47 -7.12 -4.62 -8.91
CA THR A 47 -6.31 -3.56 -8.30
C THR A 47 -6.70 -3.36 -6.84
N GLU A 48 -7.99 -3.27 -6.55
CA GLU A 48 -8.50 -3.09 -5.19
C GLU A 48 -8.04 -4.20 -4.23
N ILE A 49 -8.25 -5.46 -4.61
CA ILE A 49 -7.84 -6.62 -3.82
C ILE A 49 -6.32 -6.61 -3.56
N LYS A 50 -5.55 -6.15 -4.55
CA LYS A 50 -4.10 -6.07 -4.45
C LYS A 50 -3.66 -4.95 -3.52
N GLU A 51 -4.26 -3.77 -3.60
CA GLU A 51 -4.02 -2.67 -2.67
C GLU A 51 -4.36 -3.06 -1.23
N GLU A 52 -5.49 -3.74 -0.99
CA GLU A 52 -5.82 -4.28 0.34
C GLU A 52 -4.77 -5.27 0.86
N THR A 53 -4.24 -6.12 -0.01
CA THR A 53 -3.17 -7.07 0.33
C THR A 53 -1.89 -6.33 0.70
N HIS A 54 -1.51 -5.31 -0.09
CA HIS A 54 -0.32 -4.50 0.18
C HIS A 54 -0.46 -3.63 1.44
N LEU A 55 -1.67 -3.15 1.76
CA LEU A 55 -1.95 -2.45 3.01
C LEU A 55 -1.66 -3.33 4.22
N LYS A 56 -2.20 -4.56 4.23
CA LYS A 56 -1.99 -5.53 5.32
C LYS A 56 -0.51 -5.89 5.45
N GLU A 57 0.17 -6.10 4.32
CA GLU A 57 1.61 -6.38 4.29
C GLU A 57 2.43 -5.21 4.85
N PHE A 58 2.09 -3.97 4.49
CA PHE A 58 2.77 -2.77 4.96
C PHE A 58 2.55 -2.55 6.45
N GLN A 59 1.31 -2.73 6.94
CA GLN A 59 0.96 -2.66 8.36
C GLN A 59 1.80 -3.64 9.18
N SER A 60 1.86 -4.90 8.75
CA SER A 60 2.69 -5.96 9.35
C SER A 60 4.16 -5.56 9.38
N TRP A 61 4.69 -5.15 8.22
CA TRP A 61 6.09 -4.74 8.08
C TRP A 61 6.47 -3.56 8.98
N MET A 62 5.65 -2.51 9.00
CA MET A 62 5.89 -1.32 9.84
C MET A 62 5.79 -1.65 11.33
N GLN A 63 4.88 -2.53 11.73
CA GLN A 63 4.78 -2.99 13.12
C GLN A 63 6.04 -3.73 13.56
N ILE A 64 6.57 -4.63 12.72
CA ILE A 64 7.82 -5.35 12.96
C ILE A 64 8.99 -4.37 13.09
N CYS A 65 9.07 -3.39 12.17
CA CYS A 65 10.12 -2.36 12.19
C CYS A 65 10.04 -1.49 13.45
N TYR A 66 8.85 -1.05 13.83
CA TYR A 66 8.68 -0.22 15.02
C TYR A 66 9.08 -0.96 16.30
N LYS A 67 8.65 -2.22 16.45
CA LYS A 67 9.01 -3.09 17.58
C LYS A 67 10.47 -3.54 17.56
N ALA A 68 11.19 -3.34 16.45
CA ALA A 68 12.53 -3.87 16.21
C ALA A 68 12.61 -5.41 16.42
N ASN A 69 11.58 -6.14 15.99
CA ASN A 69 11.50 -7.59 16.20
C ASN A 69 12.24 -8.35 15.09
N LEU A 70 13.52 -8.67 15.32
CA LEU A 70 14.37 -9.34 14.33
C LEU A 70 13.92 -10.78 13.99
N LYS A 71 13.25 -11.46 14.92
CA LYS A 71 12.74 -12.83 14.71
C LYS A 71 11.55 -12.83 13.75
N GLU A 72 10.62 -11.90 13.93
CA GLU A 72 9.50 -11.71 13.00
C GLU A 72 9.98 -11.15 11.66
N LEU A 73 10.97 -10.26 11.67
CA LEU A 73 11.57 -9.75 10.45
C LEU A 73 12.10 -10.87 9.56
N ALA A 74 12.87 -11.83 10.10
CA ALA A 74 13.40 -12.93 9.32
C ALA A 74 12.28 -13.73 8.61
N LYS A 75 11.20 -14.05 9.32
CA LYS A 75 10.03 -14.73 8.75
C LYS A 75 9.36 -13.88 7.67
N TRP A 76 9.14 -12.61 7.95
CA TRP A 76 8.51 -11.68 7.00
C TRP A 76 9.33 -11.54 5.71
N THR A 77 10.66 -11.45 5.82
CA THR A 77 11.55 -11.41 4.65
C THR A 77 11.52 -12.69 3.83
N ASP A 78 11.34 -13.86 4.47
CA ASP A 78 11.18 -15.12 3.76
C ASP A 78 9.87 -15.16 2.96
N GLU A 79 8.77 -14.63 3.52
CA GLU A 79 7.47 -14.60 2.84
C GLU A 79 7.48 -13.63 1.65
N ILE A 80 7.90 -12.37 1.84
CA ILE A 80 7.91 -11.40 0.74
C ILE A 80 8.89 -11.79 -0.38
N ALA A 81 9.97 -12.52 -0.06
CA ALA A 81 10.91 -13.02 -1.06
C ALA A 81 10.31 -14.11 -1.96
N LYS A 82 9.25 -14.81 -1.55
CA LYS A 82 8.52 -15.76 -2.39
C LYS A 82 7.70 -15.06 -3.47
N ASN A 83 7.34 -13.80 -3.25
CA ASN A 83 6.58 -13.04 -4.23
C ASN A 83 7.40 -12.79 -5.49
N GLY A 84 6.72 -12.71 -6.63
CA GLY A 84 7.37 -12.31 -7.88
C GLY A 84 7.90 -10.87 -7.81
N ARG A 85 8.98 -10.61 -8.55
CA ARG A 85 9.64 -9.29 -8.64
C ARG A 85 8.66 -8.14 -8.89
N GLU A 86 7.68 -8.33 -9.76
CA GLU A 86 6.67 -7.31 -10.05
C GLU A 86 5.86 -6.97 -8.79
N ASN A 87 5.36 -8.00 -8.10
CA ASN A 87 4.60 -7.83 -6.86
C ASN A 87 5.42 -7.18 -5.73
N GLN A 88 6.72 -7.47 -5.66
CA GLN A 88 7.61 -6.82 -4.70
C GLN A 88 7.79 -5.32 -5.00
N LYS A 89 7.89 -4.93 -6.28
CA LYS A 89 7.95 -3.52 -6.68
C LYS A 89 6.63 -2.82 -6.40
N GLU A 90 5.51 -3.42 -6.77
CA GLU A 90 4.18 -2.87 -6.56
C GLU A 90 3.90 -2.67 -5.06
N PHE A 91 4.33 -3.60 -4.21
CA PHE A 91 4.31 -3.43 -2.76
C PHE A 91 5.11 -2.21 -2.29
N LEU A 92 6.35 -2.04 -2.77
CA LEU A 92 7.19 -0.88 -2.38
C LEU A 92 6.63 0.44 -2.93
N GLN A 93 6.06 0.44 -4.14
CA GLN A 93 5.39 1.60 -4.71
C GLN A 93 4.15 1.99 -3.91
N TYR A 94 3.35 1.00 -3.51
CA TYR A 94 2.22 1.20 -2.61
C TYR A 94 2.67 1.68 -1.23
N SER A 95 3.79 1.18 -0.72
CA SER A 95 4.42 1.68 0.52
C SER A 95 4.77 3.17 0.41
N LEU A 96 5.35 3.60 -0.71
CA LEU A 96 5.65 5.02 -0.97
C LEU A 96 4.38 5.89 -1.04
N LYS A 97 3.27 5.37 -1.59
CA LYS A 97 1.96 6.03 -1.55
C LYS A 97 1.56 6.28 -0.09
N LEU A 98 1.56 5.25 0.76
CA LEU A 98 1.18 5.38 2.17
C LEU A 98 2.09 6.34 2.96
N ILE A 99 3.41 6.30 2.71
CA ILE A 99 4.37 7.22 3.32
C ILE A 99 4.05 8.67 2.91
N ARG A 100 3.70 8.91 1.64
CA ARG A 100 3.26 10.23 1.16
C ARG A 100 1.96 10.66 1.82
N ASP A 101 0.99 9.77 1.93
CA ASP A 101 -0.30 10.08 2.55
C ASP A 101 -0.12 10.46 4.03
N CYS A 102 0.76 9.76 4.76
CA CYS A 102 1.16 10.12 6.12
C CYS A 102 1.72 11.55 6.23
N LEU A 103 2.53 11.97 5.26
CA LEU A 103 3.05 13.34 5.22
C LEU A 103 1.96 14.36 4.90
N LEU A 104 1.03 14.02 4.01
CA LEU A 104 -0.10 14.89 3.69
C LEU A 104 -0.96 15.12 4.94
N VAL A 105 -1.24 14.08 5.73
CA VAL A 105 -1.95 14.22 7.02
C VAL A 105 -1.21 15.15 7.98
N ASN A 106 0.13 15.08 8.01
CA ASN A 106 0.93 15.92 8.90
C ASN A 106 1.10 17.38 8.45
N THR A 107 0.83 17.69 7.18
CA THR A 107 1.15 19.00 6.57
C THR A 107 -0.05 19.76 6.03
N LEU A 108 -1.15 19.07 5.72
CA LEU A 108 -2.34 19.63 5.09
C LEU A 108 -3.61 19.23 5.83
N ASN A 109 -4.72 19.89 5.48
CA ASN A 109 -6.04 19.58 6.02
C ASN A 109 -6.53 18.23 5.47
N GLU A 110 -6.88 17.29 6.36
CA GLU A 110 -7.19 15.88 6.08
C GLU A 110 -8.22 15.65 4.96
N SER A 111 -9.05 16.66 4.67
CA SER A 111 -10.04 16.68 3.59
C SER A 111 -9.53 16.31 2.18
N LEU A 112 -8.20 16.31 1.97
CA LEU A 112 -7.58 15.98 0.68
C LEU A 112 -7.23 14.49 0.51
N LEU A 113 -7.33 13.67 1.57
CA LEU A 113 -7.11 12.23 1.46
C LEU A 113 -8.24 11.59 0.65
N LYS A 114 -7.90 11.07 -0.53
CA LYS A 114 -8.81 10.30 -1.39
C LYS A 114 -8.53 8.81 -1.23
N THR A 115 -8.64 8.31 -0.01
CA THR A 115 -8.31 6.92 0.34
C THR A 115 -9.52 6.23 0.98
N ASP A 116 -9.53 4.90 1.01
CA ASP A 116 -10.62 4.16 1.64
C ASP A 116 -10.62 4.36 3.17
N LYS A 117 -11.70 3.94 3.86
CA LYS A 117 -11.85 4.14 5.31
C LYS A 117 -10.76 3.44 6.12
N GLU A 118 -10.34 2.24 5.73
CA GLU A 118 -9.35 1.45 6.47
C GLU A 118 -7.95 2.02 6.31
N GLU A 119 -7.57 2.33 5.05
CA GLU A 119 -6.33 3.01 4.69
C GLU A 119 -6.25 4.37 5.39
N THR A 120 -7.33 5.16 5.40
CA THR A 120 -7.39 6.45 6.11
C THR A 120 -7.11 6.30 7.60
N ILE A 121 -7.74 5.31 8.26
CA ILE A 121 -7.54 5.06 9.69
C ILE A 121 -6.08 4.68 9.96
N PHE A 122 -5.53 3.78 9.16
CA PHE A 122 -4.14 3.38 9.29
C PHE A 122 -3.19 4.56 9.08
N VAL A 123 -3.35 5.31 8.00
CA VAL A 123 -2.52 6.47 7.66
C VAL A 123 -2.55 7.50 8.78
N ARG A 124 -3.73 7.83 9.34
CA ARG A 124 -3.83 8.75 10.50
C ARG A 124 -3.05 8.25 11.71
N ASN A 125 -3.18 6.96 12.03
CA ASN A 125 -2.48 6.36 13.17
C ASN A 125 -0.97 6.26 12.93
N PHE A 126 -0.54 6.13 11.68
CA PHE A 126 0.85 5.97 11.31
C PHE A 126 1.57 7.30 11.00
N ALA A 127 0.81 8.35 10.64
CA ALA A 127 1.34 9.66 10.31
C ALA A 127 2.33 10.23 11.36
N PRO A 128 2.11 10.10 12.69
CA PRO A 128 3.05 10.61 13.68
C PRO A 128 4.49 10.06 13.55
N PHE A 129 4.68 8.88 12.94
CA PHE A 129 5.99 8.25 12.75
C PHE A 129 6.71 8.70 11.47
N ILE A 130 6.05 9.44 10.58
CA ILE A 130 6.59 9.90 9.30
C ILE A 130 6.55 11.42 9.24
N HIS A 131 7.69 12.09 9.37
CA HIS A 131 7.78 13.55 9.48
C HIS A 131 9.04 14.09 8.79
N GLY A 132 9.21 15.41 8.73
CA GLY A 132 10.23 16.06 7.89
C GLY A 132 11.67 15.58 8.14
N GLU A 133 11.98 15.12 9.34
CA GLU A 133 13.31 14.68 9.76
C GLU A 133 13.66 13.24 9.32
N ASN A 134 12.66 12.43 8.97
CA ASN A 134 12.90 11.05 8.54
C ASN A 134 12.34 10.73 7.14
N SER A 135 11.37 11.50 6.65
CA SER A 135 10.59 11.15 5.48
C SER A 135 11.38 11.10 4.19
N VAL A 136 12.29 12.06 3.97
CA VAL A 136 13.17 12.08 2.80
C VAL A 136 14.03 10.82 2.76
N SER A 137 14.67 10.47 3.88
CA SER A 137 15.49 9.26 3.97
C SER A 137 14.68 7.97 3.80
N ILE A 138 13.46 7.90 4.35
CA ILE A 138 12.55 6.76 4.16
C ILE A 138 12.22 6.60 2.68
N PHE A 139 11.87 7.70 2.00
CA PHE A 139 11.50 7.72 0.59
C PHE A 139 12.68 7.27 -0.29
N GLU A 140 13.86 7.87 -0.11
CA GLU A 140 15.07 7.55 -0.88
C GLU A 140 15.48 6.08 -0.75
N LYS A 141 15.39 5.52 0.46
CA LYS A 141 15.75 4.12 0.70
C LYS A 141 14.77 3.15 0.06
N THR A 142 13.49 3.48 0.10
CA THR A 142 12.43 2.69 -0.53
C THR A 142 12.55 2.75 -2.06
N GLU A 143 12.78 3.93 -2.64
CA GLU A 143 13.07 4.12 -4.07
C GLU A 143 14.32 3.35 -4.51
N LYS A 144 15.39 3.38 -3.71
CA LYS A 144 16.60 2.60 -3.99
C LYS A 144 16.32 1.11 -3.96
N ALA A 145 15.49 0.64 -3.04
CA ALA A 145 15.07 -0.76 -2.98
C ALA A 145 14.31 -1.18 -4.25
N ILE A 146 13.39 -0.35 -4.75
CA ILE A 146 12.69 -0.59 -6.03
C ILE A 146 13.71 -0.75 -7.17
N LYS A 147 14.64 0.19 -7.33
CA LYS A 147 15.70 0.13 -8.35
C LYS A 147 16.58 -1.11 -8.23
N ASN A 148 16.88 -1.55 -7.01
CA ASN A 148 17.68 -2.74 -6.78
C ASN A 148 16.92 -4.03 -7.15
N ILE A 149 15.61 -4.09 -6.89
CA ILE A 149 14.75 -5.20 -7.32
C ILE A 149 14.74 -5.31 -8.85
N GLU A 150 14.66 -4.18 -9.56
CA GLU A 150 14.74 -4.15 -11.04
C GLU A 150 16.08 -4.72 -11.56
N ARG A 151 17.15 -4.53 -10.80
CA ARG A 151 18.51 -5.03 -11.08
C ARG A 151 18.77 -6.45 -10.57
N ASN A 152 17.74 -7.19 -10.20
CA ASN A 152 17.82 -8.58 -9.72
C ASN A 152 18.59 -8.73 -8.40
N ALA A 153 18.48 -7.75 -7.49
CA ALA A 153 18.96 -7.92 -6.13
C ALA A 153 18.26 -9.10 -5.43
N ASN A 154 18.97 -9.76 -4.51
CA ASN A 154 18.38 -10.81 -3.68
C ASN A 154 17.29 -10.22 -2.76
N PRO A 155 16.01 -10.64 -2.87
CA PRO A 155 14.93 -10.01 -2.12
C PRO A 155 15.10 -10.12 -0.61
N LYS A 156 15.58 -11.26 -0.09
CA LYS A 156 15.75 -11.45 1.36
C LYS A 156 16.72 -10.44 1.94
N ILE A 157 17.90 -10.32 1.34
CA ILE A 157 18.94 -9.38 1.78
C ILE A 157 18.42 -7.94 1.68
N LEU A 158 17.80 -7.60 0.54
CA LEU A 158 17.28 -6.27 0.26
C LEU A 158 16.20 -5.84 1.26
N PHE A 159 15.18 -6.67 1.48
CA PHE A 159 14.10 -6.35 2.41
C PHE A 159 14.58 -6.38 3.86
N TYR A 160 15.51 -7.26 4.23
CA TYR A 160 16.10 -7.27 5.56
C TYR A 160 16.87 -5.97 5.84
N GLU A 161 17.76 -5.55 4.93
CA GLU A 161 18.52 -4.30 5.05
C GLU A 161 17.58 -3.09 5.12
N LEU A 162 16.60 -3.00 4.21
CA LEU A 162 15.62 -1.92 4.20
C LEU A 162 14.88 -1.84 5.54
N SER A 163 14.48 -2.98 6.09
CA SER A 163 13.78 -3.05 7.37
C SER A 163 14.63 -2.54 8.53
N LEU A 164 15.91 -2.91 8.60
CA LEU A 164 16.83 -2.38 9.61
C LEU A 164 16.98 -0.86 9.51
N GLN A 165 16.95 -0.32 8.28
CA GLN A 165 16.97 1.12 8.06
C GLN A 165 15.66 1.77 8.53
N MET A 166 14.50 1.16 8.27
CA MET A 166 13.20 1.63 8.76
C MET A 166 13.14 1.62 10.30
N MET A 167 13.64 0.57 10.96
CA MET A 167 13.73 0.48 12.43
C MET A 167 14.43 1.69 13.05
N ARG A 168 15.47 2.20 12.38
CA ARG A 168 16.21 3.40 12.81
C ARG A 168 15.43 4.67 12.49
N LEU A 169 14.89 4.78 11.29
CA LEU A 169 14.24 6.01 10.79
C LEU A 169 12.91 6.30 11.50
N LEU A 170 12.13 5.27 11.81
CA LEU A 170 10.86 5.41 12.54
C LEU A 170 11.04 5.86 14.00
N LYS A 171 12.28 5.79 14.53
CA LYS A 171 12.63 6.22 15.89
C LYS A 171 13.33 7.59 15.92
N VAL A 172 13.52 8.23 14.77
CA VAL A 172 14.05 9.60 14.71
C VAL A 172 13.06 10.52 15.43
N LYS A 173 13.57 11.34 16.36
CA LYS A 173 12.73 12.30 17.07
C LYS A 173 12.34 13.44 16.14
N ARG A 174 11.05 13.77 16.11
CA ARG A 174 10.54 14.99 15.49
C ARG A 174 11.12 16.20 16.23
N LYS A 175 11.71 17.15 15.51
CA LYS A 175 12.02 18.45 16.09
C LYS A 175 10.72 19.24 16.04
N LEU A 176 10.15 19.50 17.21
CA LEU A 176 9.07 20.47 17.28
C LEU A 176 9.71 21.83 16.97
N ALA A 177 9.12 22.57 16.02
CA ALA A 177 9.46 23.98 15.86
C ALA A 177 9.02 24.68 17.17
N ASN A 178 9.99 25.25 17.89
CA ASN A 178 9.73 26.17 19.00
C ASN A 178 9.14 27.47 18.49
#